data_AF-A0A136M2I7-F1
#
_entry.id   AF-A0A136M2I7-F1
#
_cell.length_a   1.000
_cell.length_b   1.000
_cell.length_c   1.000
_cell.angle_alpha   90.00
_cell.angle_beta   90.00
_cell.angle_gamma   90.00
#
_symmetry.space_group_name_H-M   'P 1'
#
loop_
_entity.id
_entity.type
_entity.pdbx_description
1 polymer ?
#
loop_
_entity_poly.entity_id
_entity_poly.type
_entity_poly.pdbx_seq_one_letter_code
_entity_poly.pdbx_strand_id
1 'polypeptide(L)'
;MRALKALLRTHFSVAGSLLLAFCSFVAGTQCQAETAPLCFFDASGKSPQQLGLLLNDNECHRIDNDSLHYMDIRSDTDPYNKVQWLFGINENLPQDWKNCVAEVEFLDEGAGVIEAMILESGQFNGTWRLPQRACSYTRLNTSKVRQALFQFQLSGLDLKNSRHPILKISGLQHLIRIQLHRSLEEAAWEKAAASIPTSITPLIQLQHPMELVTTAGVTVIGGSDSIASSLNNIREFAPLARLLGFTSIELYMTWNNIEPRFNEFDFSYYDRLIDAIGRMG
;
A
#
# COMPACT_ATOMS: atom_id res chain seq x y z
N MET A 1 57.68 -2.95 -61.03
CA MET A 1 58.67 -3.68 -61.84
C MET A 1 59.05 -4.95 -61.08
N ARG A 2 58.68 -6.13 -61.62
CA ARG A 2 59.20 -7.51 -61.38
C ARG A 2 59.22 -8.01 -59.91
N ALA A 3 58.35 -8.96 -59.53
CA ALA A 3 58.48 -10.44 -59.67
C ALA A 3 59.62 -10.99 -58.79
N LEU A 4 59.51 -12.03 -57.96
CA LEU A 4 59.02 -13.41 -58.16
C LEU A 4 59.29 -14.12 -56.78
N LYS A 5 58.44 -14.96 -56.18
CA LYS A 5 58.37 -16.42 -56.41
C LYS A 5 57.32 -17.04 -55.47
N ALA A 6 56.48 -17.89 -56.04
CA ALA A 6 55.61 -18.86 -55.37
C ALA A 6 56.17 -20.28 -55.58
N LEU A 7 55.78 -21.23 -54.71
CA LEU A 7 55.70 -22.72 -54.84
C LEU A 7 55.70 -23.28 -53.40
N LEU A 8 54.86 -24.20 -52.89
CA LEU A 8 53.96 -25.25 -53.38
C LEU A 8 52.87 -25.50 -52.31
N ARG A 9 51.57 -25.54 -52.64
CA ARG A 9 50.72 -26.74 -52.85
C ARG A 9 50.83 -27.85 -51.78
N THR A 10 49.73 -28.13 -51.07
CA THR A 10 48.89 -29.35 -51.25
C THR A 10 47.58 -29.28 -50.42
N HIS A 11 46.52 -29.86 -51.00
CA HIS A 11 45.15 -29.99 -50.50
C HIS A 11 45.00 -30.96 -49.32
N PHE A 12 44.09 -30.69 -48.38
CA PHE A 12 43.16 -31.71 -47.85
C PHE A 12 41.84 -31.07 -47.38
N SER A 13 40.75 -31.69 -47.83
CA SER A 13 39.34 -31.46 -47.50
C SER A 13 38.99 -32.18 -46.20
N VAL A 14 38.23 -31.56 -45.28
CA VAL A 14 37.15 -32.22 -44.50
C VAL A 14 36.15 -31.15 -44.00
N ALA A 15 34.86 -31.45 -44.19
CA ALA A 15 33.70 -30.73 -43.69
C ALA A 15 33.61 -30.71 -42.16
N GLY A 16 33.08 -29.64 -41.58
CA GLY A 16 32.80 -29.57 -40.15
C GLY A 16 31.81 -28.45 -39.84
N SER A 17 30.52 -28.78 -39.89
CA SER A 17 29.41 -27.95 -39.44
C SER A 17 29.63 -27.49 -37.99
N LEU A 18 29.87 -26.19 -37.79
CA LEU A 18 29.81 -25.60 -36.46
C LEU A 18 28.38 -25.12 -36.19
N LEU A 19 27.61 -26.01 -35.54
CA LEU A 19 26.35 -25.69 -34.89
C LEU A 19 26.70 -24.85 -33.64
N LEU A 20 26.55 -23.53 -33.71
CA LEU A 20 26.56 -22.68 -32.51
C LEU A 20 25.22 -22.86 -31.81
N ALA A 21 25.24 -23.69 -30.76
CA ALA A 21 24.14 -23.88 -29.84
C ALA A 21 23.76 -22.54 -29.19
N PHE A 22 22.61 -22.00 -29.58
CA PHE A 22 21.90 -20.99 -28.80
C PHE A 22 21.41 -21.68 -27.51
N CYS A 23 22.20 -21.58 -26.45
CA CYS A 23 21.71 -21.83 -25.09
C CYS A 23 20.82 -20.64 -24.71
N SER A 24 19.55 -20.70 -25.10
CA SER A 24 18.50 -19.87 -24.52
C SER A 24 18.38 -20.23 -23.04
N PHE A 25 19.01 -19.44 -22.17
CA PHE A 25 18.72 -19.42 -20.75
C PHE A 25 17.30 -18.84 -20.60
N VAL A 26 16.29 -19.70 -20.73
CA VAL A 26 14.95 -19.40 -20.25
C VAL A 26 15.07 -19.45 -18.73
N ALA A 27 15.31 -18.29 -18.12
CA ALA A 27 15.03 -18.10 -16.71
C ALA A 27 13.53 -18.39 -16.54
N GLY A 28 13.23 -19.63 -16.14
CA GLY A 28 11.90 -20.02 -15.74
C GLY A 28 11.55 -19.24 -14.50
N THR A 29 10.93 -18.08 -14.67
CA THR A 29 10.11 -17.46 -13.64
C THR A 29 9.00 -18.46 -13.38
N GLN A 30 9.20 -19.31 -12.37
CA GLN A 30 8.12 -20.09 -11.79
C GLN A 30 7.13 -19.06 -11.26
N CYS A 31 6.13 -18.75 -12.08
CA CYS A 31 4.90 -18.12 -11.67
C CYS A 31 4.31 -19.05 -10.61
N GLN A 32 4.57 -18.76 -9.34
CA GLN A 32 3.89 -19.45 -8.24
C GLN A 32 2.41 -19.19 -8.48
N ALA A 33 1.65 -20.26 -8.71
CA ALA A 33 0.23 -20.17 -8.91
C ALA A 33 -0.36 -19.33 -7.77
N GLU A 34 -0.87 -18.15 -8.13
CA GLU A 34 -1.45 -17.19 -7.20
C GLU A 34 -2.58 -17.91 -6.47
N THR A 35 -2.36 -18.17 -5.18
CA THR A 35 -3.37 -18.84 -4.37
C THR A 35 -4.52 -17.84 -4.25
N ALA A 36 -5.73 -18.25 -4.63
CA ALA A 36 -6.89 -17.37 -4.61
C ALA A 36 -7.03 -16.67 -3.24
N PRO A 37 -7.42 -15.37 -3.23
CA PRO A 37 -7.58 -14.64 -1.98
C PRO A 37 -8.57 -15.32 -1.06
N LEU A 38 -8.26 -15.30 0.24
CA LEU A 38 -9.17 -15.77 1.26
C LEU A 38 -10.14 -14.65 1.64
N CYS A 39 -11.43 -14.92 1.59
CA CYS A 39 -12.45 -13.99 2.06
C CYS A 39 -12.38 -13.90 3.58
N PHE A 40 -11.91 -12.77 4.11
CA PHE A 40 -11.87 -12.56 5.55
C PHE A 40 -13.17 -11.99 6.07
N PHE A 41 -13.74 -11.01 5.38
CA PHE A 41 -15.03 -10.44 5.75
C PHE A 41 -15.76 -9.94 4.50
N ASP A 42 -17.08 -10.11 4.46
CA ASP A 42 -17.94 -9.63 3.37
C ASP A 42 -19.27 -9.13 3.93
N ALA A 43 -19.52 -7.82 3.76
CA ALA A 43 -20.73 -7.16 4.25
C ALA A 43 -22.02 -7.73 3.65
N SER A 44 -21.97 -8.30 2.45
CA SER A 44 -23.16 -8.89 1.82
C SER A 44 -23.65 -10.15 2.56
N GLY A 45 -22.79 -10.79 3.35
CA GLY A 45 -23.05 -12.07 4.01
C GLY A 45 -23.30 -13.23 3.05
N LYS A 46 -23.07 -13.07 1.75
CA LYS A 46 -23.26 -14.11 0.73
C LYS A 46 -22.06 -15.05 0.62
N SER A 47 -20.93 -14.68 1.21
CA SER A 47 -19.72 -15.51 1.22
C SER A 47 -19.85 -16.66 2.22
N PRO A 48 -19.94 -17.94 1.77
CA PRO A 48 -20.24 -19.07 2.66
C PRO A 48 -19.08 -19.47 3.58
N GLN A 49 -17.86 -18.96 3.32
CA GLN A 49 -16.64 -19.29 4.05
C GLN A 49 -15.84 -18.02 4.34
N GLN A 50 -16.34 -17.19 5.27
CA GLN A 50 -15.60 -16.04 5.78
C GLN A 50 -14.78 -16.41 7.01
N LEU A 51 -13.50 -16.05 7.02
CA LEU A 51 -12.57 -16.38 8.10
C LEU A 51 -12.72 -15.47 9.33
N GLY A 52 -12.98 -14.19 9.08
CA GLY A 52 -13.08 -13.15 10.09
C GLY A 52 -14.44 -13.15 10.78
N LEU A 53 -14.43 -12.92 12.08
CA LEU A 53 -15.62 -12.69 12.89
C LEU A 53 -15.64 -11.23 13.33
N LEU A 54 -16.64 -10.45 12.93
CA LEU A 54 -16.83 -9.09 13.42
C LEU A 54 -17.27 -9.15 14.90
N LEU A 55 -16.44 -8.63 15.80
CA LEU A 55 -16.61 -8.75 17.25
C LEU A 55 -17.52 -7.66 17.82
N ASN A 56 -17.57 -6.49 17.17
CA ASN A 56 -18.43 -5.37 17.54
C ASN A 56 -19.57 -5.17 16.53
N ASP A 57 -20.14 -6.27 16.03
CA ASP A 57 -21.27 -6.24 15.08
C ASP A 57 -22.50 -5.49 15.63
N ASN A 58 -22.66 -5.45 16.96
CA ASN A 58 -23.71 -4.69 17.65
C ASN A 58 -23.58 -3.17 17.51
N GLU A 59 -22.41 -2.66 17.09
CA GLU A 59 -22.16 -1.24 16.80
C GLU A 59 -22.33 -0.91 15.32
N CYS A 60 -22.66 -1.92 14.50
CA CYS A 60 -22.69 -1.82 13.06
C CYS A 60 -24.10 -2.05 12.51
N HIS A 61 -24.34 -1.50 11.32
CA HIS A 61 -25.57 -1.64 10.58
C HIS A 61 -25.26 -2.05 9.15
N ARG A 62 -25.93 -3.09 8.68
CA ARG A 62 -25.84 -3.48 7.28
C ARG A 62 -26.70 -2.55 6.44
N ILE A 63 -26.11 -2.03 5.36
CA ILE A 63 -26.79 -1.24 4.35
C ILE A 63 -26.78 -2.03 3.05
N ASP A 64 -27.97 -2.40 2.62
CA ASP A 64 -28.23 -3.14 1.39
C ASP A 64 -28.95 -2.23 0.40
N ASN A 65 -28.21 -1.69 -0.56
CA ASN A 65 -28.76 -0.97 -1.71
C ASN A 65 -28.72 -1.88 -2.93
N ASP A 66 -29.58 -1.65 -3.93
CA ASP A 66 -29.73 -2.51 -5.12
C ASP A 66 -28.41 -2.78 -5.89
N SER A 67 -27.39 -1.95 -5.70
CA SER A 67 -26.08 -2.04 -6.37
C SER A 67 -24.87 -2.20 -5.43
N LEU A 68 -25.03 -2.04 -4.11
CA LEU A 68 -23.91 -2.02 -3.17
C LEU A 68 -24.34 -2.51 -1.78
N HIS A 69 -23.56 -3.45 -1.24
CA HIS A 69 -23.72 -3.97 0.12
C HIS A 69 -22.52 -3.54 0.95
N TYR A 70 -22.74 -2.84 2.06
CA TYR A 70 -21.68 -2.43 2.97
C TYR A 70 -22.17 -2.40 4.42
N MET A 71 -21.22 -2.50 5.35
CA MET A 71 -21.45 -2.26 6.76
C MET A 71 -21.10 -0.82 7.08
N ASP A 72 -21.97 -0.16 7.82
CA ASP A 72 -21.75 1.14 8.44
C ASP A 72 -21.52 0.93 9.94
N ILE A 73 -20.52 1.60 10.52
CA ILE A 73 -20.27 1.56 11.97
C ILE A 73 -20.75 2.85 12.61
N ARG A 74 -21.49 2.79 13.71
CA ARG A 74 -21.99 4.00 14.36
C ARG A 74 -20.85 4.97 14.67
N SER A 75 -20.96 6.21 14.20
CA SER A 75 -19.99 7.26 14.51
C SER A 75 -19.97 7.57 16.00
N ASP A 76 -18.78 7.78 16.56
CA ASP A 76 -18.63 8.29 17.92
C ASP A 76 -18.92 9.80 17.94
N THR A 77 -19.55 10.26 19.02
CA THR A 77 -19.73 11.69 19.29
C THR A 77 -18.45 12.37 19.74
N ASP A 78 -17.49 11.60 20.26
CA ASP A 78 -16.17 12.09 20.63
C ASP A 78 -15.24 12.10 19.40
N PRO A 79 -14.77 13.28 18.94
CA PRO A 79 -13.89 13.38 17.78
C PRO A 79 -12.51 12.74 17.98
N TYR A 80 -12.12 12.43 19.22
CA TYR A 80 -10.85 11.77 19.53
C TYR A 80 -10.94 10.24 19.46
N ASN A 81 -12.15 9.68 19.47
CA ASN A 81 -12.37 8.25 19.32
C ASN A 81 -12.55 7.93 17.84
N LYS A 82 -11.53 7.29 17.25
CA LYS A 82 -11.68 6.72 15.91
C LYS A 82 -12.64 5.54 15.99
N VAL A 83 -13.61 5.47 15.08
CA VAL A 83 -14.40 4.24 14.85
C VAL A 83 -13.47 3.07 14.56
N GLN A 84 -13.77 1.90 15.11
CA GLN A 84 -12.92 0.71 15.01
C GLN A 84 -13.73 -0.50 14.55
N TRP A 85 -13.26 -1.17 13.50
CA TRP A 85 -13.69 -2.50 13.13
C TRP A 85 -12.83 -3.52 13.83
N LEU A 86 -13.42 -4.37 14.67
CA LEU A 86 -12.72 -5.35 15.47
C LEU A 86 -13.02 -6.75 14.96
N PHE A 87 -12.01 -7.44 14.44
CA PHE A 87 -12.18 -8.78 13.90
C PHE A 87 -11.43 -9.83 14.71
N GLY A 88 -12.13 -10.89 15.11
CA GLY A 88 -11.54 -12.17 15.48
C GLY A 88 -11.35 -13.07 14.25
N ILE A 89 -10.96 -14.31 14.47
CA ILE A 89 -10.85 -15.33 13.43
C ILE A 89 -11.56 -16.60 13.89
N ASN A 90 -12.33 -17.21 13.00
CA ASN A 90 -13.03 -18.46 13.28
C ASN A 90 -12.14 -19.68 13.03
N GLU A 91 -11.20 -19.57 12.10
CA GLU A 91 -10.30 -20.65 11.67
C GLU A 91 -8.86 -20.18 11.64
N ASN A 92 -7.90 -21.10 11.74
CA ASN A 92 -6.50 -20.72 11.62
C ASN A 92 -6.21 -20.25 10.19
N LEU A 93 -5.49 -19.12 10.06
CA LEU A 93 -4.80 -18.83 8.81
C LEU A 93 -3.88 -20.01 8.46
N PRO A 94 -3.67 -20.31 7.17
CA PRO A 94 -2.75 -21.37 6.78
C PRO A 94 -1.38 -21.16 7.42
N GLN A 95 -0.84 -22.18 8.09
CA GLN A 95 0.39 -22.06 8.89
C GLN A 95 1.63 -21.68 8.06
N ASP A 96 1.57 -21.86 6.74
CA ASP A 96 2.63 -21.50 5.80
C ASP A 96 2.60 -20.02 5.40
N TRP A 97 1.60 -19.25 5.83
CA TRP A 97 1.52 -17.81 5.61
C TRP A 97 2.39 -17.08 6.63
N LYS A 98 3.61 -16.72 6.21
CA LYS A 98 4.51 -15.87 7.00
C LYS A 98 4.18 -14.39 6.89
N ASN A 99 3.56 -14.00 5.77
CA ASN A 99 3.09 -12.66 5.47
C ASN A 99 1.66 -12.76 4.95
N CYS A 100 0.94 -11.66 5.05
CA CYS A 100 -0.30 -11.46 4.31
C CYS A 100 -0.42 -10.01 3.85
N VAL A 101 -1.26 -9.79 2.85
CA VAL A 101 -1.75 -8.47 2.47
C VAL A 101 -3.26 -8.46 2.68
N ALA A 102 -3.72 -7.58 3.57
CA ALA A 102 -5.13 -7.27 3.70
C ALA A 102 -5.52 -6.23 2.65
N GLU A 103 -6.39 -6.64 1.74
CA GLU A 103 -7.08 -5.74 0.82
C GLU A 103 -8.44 -5.38 1.42
N VAL A 104 -8.60 -4.11 1.77
CA VAL A 104 -9.82 -3.56 2.36
C VAL A 104 -10.55 -2.79 1.28
N GLU A 105 -11.73 -3.26 0.90
CA GLU A 105 -12.63 -2.58 -0.02
C GLU A 105 -13.66 -1.78 0.78
N PHE A 106 -13.82 -0.51 0.43
CA PHE A 106 -14.62 0.44 1.19
C PHE A 106 -15.32 1.46 0.29
N LEU A 107 -16.42 2.02 0.79
CA LEU A 107 -17.06 3.20 0.22
C LEU A 107 -16.37 4.45 0.77
N ASP A 108 -15.74 5.23 -0.10
CA ASP A 108 -14.91 6.37 0.25
C ASP A 108 -15.74 7.63 0.55
N GLU A 109 -16.29 7.68 1.77
CA GLU A 109 -16.96 8.86 2.32
C GLU A 109 -16.23 9.41 3.56
N GLY A 110 -16.26 10.73 3.66
CA GLY A 110 -15.53 11.50 4.66
C GLY A 110 -14.05 11.67 4.32
N ALA A 111 -13.32 12.31 5.23
CA ALA A 111 -11.90 12.58 5.10
C ALA A 111 -11.12 11.92 6.26
N GLY A 112 -9.92 11.40 5.97
CA GLY A 112 -9.02 10.90 7.01
C GLY A 112 -8.13 9.75 6.55
N VAL A 113 -7.63 8.99 7.52
CA VAL A 113 -6.64 7.92 7.32
C VAL A 113 -7.21 6.62 7.89
N ILE A 114 -7.15 5.57 7.09
CA ILE A 114 -7.48 4.20 7.50
C ILE A 114 -6.23 3.58 8.11
N GLU A 115 -6.34 3.13 9.36
CA GLU A 115 -5.25 2.47 10.07
C GLU A 115 -5.61 1.02 10.32
N ALA A 116 -4.90 0.09 9.68
CA ALA A 116 -5.03 -1.33 9.95
C ALA A 116 -3.89 -1.78 10.89
N MET A 117 -4.22 -2.62 11.87
CA MET A 117 -3.27 -3.18 12.83
C MET A 117 -3.60 -4.65 13.07
N ILE A 118 -2.56 -5.48 13.17
CA ILE A 118 -2.72 -6.89 13.54
C ILE A 118 -2.20 -7.13 14.96
N LEU A 119 -2.86 -8.02 15.70
CA LEU A 119 -2.42 -8.42 17.02
C LEU A 119 -1.08 -9.15 16.91
N GLU A 120 -0.09 -8.67 17.65
CA GLU A 120 1.23 -9.29 17.77
C GLU A 120 1.30 -10.27 18.94
N SER A 121 0.72 -9.89 20.07
CA SER A 121 0.71 -10.68 21.30
C SER A 121 -0.57 -10.40 22.06
N GLY A 122 -1.26 -11.44 22.53
CA GLY A 122 -2.46 -11.30 23.35
C GLY A 122 -2.19 -11.06 24.85
N GLN A 123 -0.97 -10.72 25.25
CA GLN A 123 -0.64 -10.47 26.65
C GLN A 123 -1.19 -9.11 27.14
N PHE A 124 -1.72 -9.08 28.36
CA PHE A 124 -2.27 -7.89 29.04
C PHE A 124 -3.39 -7.20 28.25
N ASN A 125 -3.08 -6.16 27.47
CA ASN A 125 -4.02 -5.37 26.67
C ASN A 125 -3.90 -5.63 25.16
N GLY A 126 -3.05 -6.57 24.78
CA GLY A 126 -2.67 -6.82 23.39
C GLY A 126 -1.58 -5.86 22.92
N THR A 127 -0.52 -6.39 22.33
CA THR A 127 0.45 -5.62 21.55
C THR A 127 0.04 -5.64 20.09
N TRP A 128 0.11 -4.50 19.42
CA TRP A 128 -0.37 -4.32 18.04
C TRP A 128 0.79 -3.99 17.12
N ARG A 129 0.78 -4.60 15.94
CA ARG A 129 1.77 -4.38 14.89
C ARG A 129 1.12 -3.61 13.74
N LEU A 130 1.78 -2.53 13.35
CA LEU A 130 1.46 -1.75 12.15
C LEU A 130 1.88 -2.50 10.87
N PRO A 131 1.28 -2.21 9.72
CA PRO A 131 1.67 -2.80 8.46
C PRO A 131 3.10 -2.41 8.09
N GLN A 132 3.84 -3.34 7.48
CA GLN A 132 5.17 -3.07 6.93
C GLN A 132 5.11 -2.19 5.67
N ARG A 133 3.97 -2.23 4.98
CA ARG A 133 3.69 -1.46 3.78
C ARG A 133 2.19 -1.18 3.72
N ALA A 134 1.81 0.05 3.38
CA ALA A 134 0.42 0.45 3.19
C ALA A 134 0.27 1.26 1.89
N CYS A 135 -0.90 1.20 1.26
CA CYS A 135 -1.23 1.95 0.05
C CYS A 135 -2.75 2.22 -0.06
N SER A 136 -3.11 3.36 -0.64
CA SER A 136 -4.47 3.88 -0.85
C SER A 136 -5.30 3.87 0.44
N TYR A 137 -4.68 4.26 1.55
CA TYR A 137 -5.28 4.21 2.88
C TYR A 137 -5.88 5.56 3.31
N THR A 138 -5.86 6.57 2.45
CA THR A 138 -6.52 7.86 2.69
C THR A 138 -7.95 7.89 2.17
N ARG A 139 -8.87 8.37 3.00
CA ARG A 139 -10.25 8.67 2.62
C ARG A 139 -10.33 10.07 2.06
N LEU A 140 -10.85 10.18 0.84
CA LEU A 140 -10.79 11.39 0.03
C LEU A 140 -12.20 11.88 -0.36
N ASN A 141 -13.24 11.39 0.32
CA ASN A 141 -14.63 11.76 0.12
C ASN A 141 -15.07 11.69 -1.35
N THR A 142 -14.65 10.63 -2.06
CA THR A 142 -14.94 10.49 -3.50
C THR A 142 -16.32 9.89 -3.79
N SER A 143 -17.00 9.37 -2.76
CA SER A 143 -18.27 8.61 -2.85
C SER A 143 -18.17 7.42 -3.81
N LYS A 144 -16.97 6.87 -3.99
CA LYS A 144 -16.69 5.71 -4.85
C LYS A 144 -16.17 4.56 -4.01
N VAL A 145 -16.32 3.35 -4.55
CA VAL A 145 -15.66 2.18 -3.99
C VAL A 145 -14.17 2.27 -4.28
N ARG A 146 -13.34 2.14 -3.23
CA ARG A 146 -11.88 2.13 -3.31
C ARG A 146 -11.32 0.96 -2.50
N GLN A 147 -10.04 0.69 -2.74
CA GLN A 147 -9.29 -0.37 -2.07
C GLN A 147 -8.10 0.24 -1.33
N ALA A 148 -7.84 -0.26 -0.14
CA ALA A 148 -6.63 -0.01 0.63
C ALA A 148 -5.88 -1.32 0.84
N LEU A 149 -4.56 -1.30 0.72
CA LEU A 149 -3.69 -2.46 0.87
C LEU A 149 -2.82 -2.30 2.12
N PHE A 150 -2.75 -3.35 2.95
CA PHE A 150 -1.95 -3.36 4.17
C PHE A 150 -1.18 -4.68 4.28
N GLN A 151 0.16 -4.63 4.23
CA GLN A 151 1.01 -5.80 4.35
C GLN A 151 1.43 -6.04 5.80
N PHE A 152 1.21 -7.25 6.30
CA PHE A 152 1.60 -7.68 7.64
C PHE A 152 2.52 -8.89 7.60
N GLN A 153 3.40 -8.97 8.60
CA GLN A 153 4.12 -10.18 8.93
C GLN A 153 3.35 -10.96 10.00
N LEU A 154 3.08 -12.24 9.75
CA LEU A 154 2.27 -13.13 10.59
C LEU A 154 3.09 -14.10 11.45
N SER A 155 4.41 -14.12 11.29
CA SER A 155 5.27 -15.05 12.03
C SER A 155 5.18 -14.81 13.54
N GLY A 156 4.88 -15.88 14.29
CA GLY A 156 4.87 -15.88 15.76
C GLY A 156 3.53 -15.53 16.42
N LEU A 157 2.44 -15.40 15.65
CA LEU A 157 1.13 -15.05 16.19
C LEU A 157 0.35 -16.29 16.64
N ASP A 158 -0.02 -16.37 17.93
CA ASP A 158 -1.06 -17.30 18.39
C ASP A 158 -2.44 -16.66 18.21
N LEU A 159 -3.01 -16.86 17.01
CA LEU A 159 -4.26 -16.22 16.60
C LEU A 159 -5.49 -16.89 17.22
N LYS A 160 -5.45 -18.18 17.54
CA LYS A 160 -6.67 -18.95 17.83
C LYS A 160 -7.21 -18.74 19.25
N ASN A 161 -6.32 -18.56 20.22
CA ASN A 161 -6.69 -18.47 21.64
C ASN A 161 -6.68 -17.02 22.16
N SER A 162 -6.58 -16.05 21.26
CA SER A 162 -6.57 -14.64 21.65
C SER A 162 -7.94 -14.24 22.20
N ARG A 163 -7.93 -13.59 23.38
CA ARG A 163 -9.09 -12.88 23.92
C ARG A 163 -9.28 -11.49 23.30
N HIS A 164 -8.33 -11.07 22.47
CA HIS A 164 -8.31 -9.78 21.79
C HIS A 164 -8.67 -9.96 20.31
N PRO A 165 -9.18 -8.90 19.65
CA PRO A 165 -9.29 -8.87 18.20
C PRO A 165 -7.92 -9.20 17.57
N ILE A 166 -7.95 -9.83 16.40
CA ILE A 166 -6.76 -10.17 15.62
C ILE A 166 -6.46 -9.05 14.64
N LEU A 167 -7.48 -8.52 13.97
CA LEU A 167 -7.34 -7.39 13.06
C LEU A 167 -8.19 -6.24 13.59
N LYS A 168 -7.57 -5.06 13.67
CA LYS A 168 -8.23 -3.78 13.94
C LYS A 168 -8.11 -2.89 12.72
N ILE A 169 -9.21 -2.29 12.28
CA ILE A 169 -9.21 -1.24 11.27
C ILE A 169 -9.86 -0.01 11.89
N SER A 170 -9.13 1.09 11.98
CA SER A 170 -9.60 2.36 12.55
C SER A 170 -9.73 3.44 11.47
N GLY A 171 -10.62 4.39 11.70
CA GLY A 171 -10.77 5.54 10.79
C GLY A 171 -11.45 5.20 9.46
N LEU A 172 -12.22 4.11 9.43
CA LEU A 172 -13.02 3.70 8.28
C LEU A 172 -14.51 3.66 8.67
N GLN A 173 -15.36 4.36 7.93
CA GLN A 173 -16.80 4.46 8.25
C GLN A 173 -17.65 3.38 7.57
N HIS A 174 -17.35 3.06 6.30
CA HIS A 174 -18.13 2.13 5.50
C HIS A 174 -17.25 1.01 4.97
N LEU A 175 -17.47 -0.22 5.44
CA LEU A 175 -16.70 -1.39 5.05
C LEU A 175 -17.51 -2.29 4.12
N ILE A 176 -16.95 -2.61 2.95
CA ILE A 176 -17.58 -3.55 1.99
C ILE A 176 -17.04 -4.95 2.23
N ARG A 177 -15.70 -5.10 2.14
CA ARG A 177 -15.07 -6.42 2.13
C ARG A 177 -13.62 -6.35 2.59
N ILE A 178 -13.14 -7.44 3.17
CA ILE A 178 -11.72 -7.67 3.45
C ILE A 178 -11.31 -8.98 2.81
N GLN A 179 -10.32 -8.92 1.95
CA GLN A 179 -9.64 -10.10 1.40
C GLN A 179 -8.24 -10.21 1.96
N LEU A 180 -7.81 -11.42 2.24
CA LEU A 180 -6.43 -11.71 2.62
C LEU A 180 -5.74 -12.42 1.47
N HIS A 181 -4.65 -11.82 1.03
CA HIS A 181 -3.72 -12.38 0.06
C HIS A 181 -2.48 -12.87 0.79
N ARG A 182 -1.86 -13.94 0.33
CA ARG A 182 -0.56 -14.39 0.85
C ARG A 182 0.53 -13.34 0.56
N SER A 183 0.50 -12.82 -0.65
CA SER A 183 1.36 -11.77 -1.17
C SER A 183 0.70 -11.19 -2.41
N LEU A 184 1.01 -9.95 -2.74
CA LEU A 184 0.61 -9.32 -4.00
C LEU A 184 1.86 -8.96 -4.80
N GLU A 185 1.77 -9.05 -6.13
CA GLU A 185 2.81 -8.55 -7.02
C GLU A 185 2.91 -7.03 -6.97
N GLU A 186 4.07 -6.48 -7.30
CA GLU A 186 4.31 -5.03 -7.28
C GLU A 186 3.31 -4.25 -8.17
N ALA A 187 2.90 -4.84 -9.30
CA ALA A 187 1.90 -4.24 -10.19
C ALA A 187 0.55 -3.99 -9.50
N ALA A 188 0.15 -4.83 -8.54
CA ALA A 188 -1.08 -4.61 -7.77
C ALA A 188 -0.94 -3.42 -6.81
N TRP A 189 0.24 -3.25 -6.19
CA TRP A 189 0.54 -2.09 -5.35
C TRP A 189 0.58 -0.79 -6.15
N GLU A 190 1.19 -0.82 -7.33
CA GLU A 190 1.23 0.31 -8.26
C GLU A 190 -0.17 0.68 -8.74
N LYS A 191 -1.01 -0.31 -9.06
CA LYS A 191 -2.41 -0.10 -9.44
C LYS A 191 -3.20 0.55 -8.29
N ALA A 192 -3.04 0.08 -7.05
CA ALA A 192 -3.67 0.70 -5.90
C ALA A 192 -3.18 2.15 -5.69
N ALA A 193 -1.87 2.40 -5.84
CA ALA A 193 -1.29 3.74 -5.72
C ALA A 193 -1.81 4.69 -6.80
N ALA A 194 -1.93 4.21 -8.04
CA ALA A 194 -2.47 4.99 -9.16
C ALA A 194 -3.97 5.25 -9.04
N SER A 195 -4.69 4.51 -8.19
CA SER A 195 -6.12 4.71 -7.94
C SER A 195 -6.41 5.89 -7.01
N ILE A 196 -5.39 6.43 -6.33
CA ILE A 196 -5.54 7.58 -5.45
C ILE A 196 -5.82 8.83 -6.31
N PRO A 197 -7.00 9.46 -6.17
CA PRO A 197 -7.33 10.65 -6.95
C PRO A 197 -6.40 11.82 -6.61
N THR A 198 -5.89 12.48 -7.66
CA THR A 198 -5.05 13.67 -7.55
C THR A 198 -5.84 14.97 -7.73
N SER A 199 -6.94 14.92 -8.47
CA SER A 199 -7.86 16.06 -8.64
C SER A 199 -8.93 16.03 -7.56
N ILE A 200 -8.72 16.79 -6.50
CA ILE A 200 -9.59 16.85 -5.33
C ILE A 200 -10.24 18.23 -5.22
N THR A 201 -11.57 18.23 -5.09
CA THR A 201 -12.33 19.42 -4.69
C THR A 201 -12.30 19.53 -3.17
N PRO A 202 -11.85 20.66 -2.60
CA PRO A 202 -11.84 20.86 -1.15
C PRO A 202 -13.25 20.72 -0.55
N LEU A 203 -13.34 19.97 0.55
CA LEU A 203 -14.56 19.83 1.37
C LEU A 203 -14.81 21.09 2.21
N ILE A 204 -13.72 21.77 2.59
CA ILE A 204 -13.75 22.99 3.40
C ILE A 204 -13.36 24.16 2.50
N GLN A 205 -14.21 25.18 2.46
CA GLN A 205 -13.93 26.46 1.82
C GLN A 205 -14.00 27.56 2.87
N LEU A 206 -12.92 28.33 2.96
CA LEU A 206 -12.88 29.48 3.84
C LEU A 206 -13.64 30.64 3.20
N GLN A 207 -14.37 31.40 4.03
CA GLN A 207 -15.07 32.61 3.58
C GLN A 207 -14.09 33.71 3.09
N HIS A 208 -12.88 33.71 3.64
CA HIS A 208 -11.82 34.64 3.27
C HIS A 208 -10.61 33.85 2.75
N PRO A 209 -10.02 34.24 1.61
CA PRO A 209 -8.78 33.62 1.13
C PRO A 209 -7.66 33.82 2.16
N MET A 210 -7.08 32.72 2.62
CA MET A 210 -5.87 32.72 3.41
C MET A 210 -5.03 31.50 3.06
N GLU A 211 -3.73 31.60 3.28
CA GLU A 211 -2.82 30.47 3.12
C GLU A 211 -2.97 29.53 4.32
N LEU A 212 -3.30 28.28 4.03
CA LEU A 212 -3.34 27.20 5.01
C LEU A 212 -2.20 26.22 4.72
N VAL A 213 -1.27 26.12 5.66
CA VAL A 213 -0.06 25.32 5.52
C VAL A 213 -0.17 24.05 6.37
N THR A 214 0.23 22.90 5.81
CA THR A 214 0.39 21.63 6.54
C THR A 214 1.61 20.86 6.07
N THR A 215 1.99 19.80 6.77
CA THR A 215 2.95 18.81 6.27
C THR A 215 2.24 17.69 5.52
N ALA A 216 2.92 17.06 4.55
CA ALA A 216 2.42 15.89 3.80
C ALA A 216 3.20 14.60 4.12
N GLY A 217 3.51 14.38 5.40
CA GLY A 217 4.15 13.14 5.87
C GLY A 217 5.59 12.94 5.38
N VAL A 218 6.33 14.01 5.09
CA VAL A 218 7.76 13.91 4.76
C VAL A 218 8.57 13.72 6.04
N THR A 219 9.33 12.63 6.13
CA THR A 219 10.14 12.30 7.30
C THR A 219 11.17 13.41 7.58
N VAL A 220 11.13 13.96 8.80
CA VAL A 220 12.05 15.01 9.26
C VAL A 220 13.23 14.45 10.07
N ILE A 221 13.12 13.22 10.59
CA ILE A 221 14.11 12.62 11.50
C ILE A 221 15.09 11.75 10.70
N GLY A 222 16.38 12.05 10.86
CA GLY A 222 17.49 11.38 10.19
C GLY A 222 17.51 9.88 10.42
N GLY A 223 17.32 9.16 9.33
CA GLY A 223 17.39 7.72 9.19
C GLY A 223 17.38 7.43 7.69
N SER A 224 17.72 6.20 7.28
CA SER A 224 17.74 5.76 5.89
C SER A 224 16.34 5.67 5.25
N ASP A 225 15.47 6.63 5.49
CA ASP A 225 14.18 6.73 4.83
C ASP A 225 14.42 7.19 3.40
N SER A 226 14.24 6.24 2.48
CA SER A 226 14.42 6.48 1.05
C SER A 226 13.43 7.54 0.56
N ILE A 227 13.86 8.37 -0.39
CA ILE A 227 13.01 9.25 -1.19
C ILE A 227 11.71 8.57 -1.67
N ALA A 228 11.74 7.24 -1.91
CA ALA A 228 10.55 6.49 -2.28
C ALA A 228 9.48 6.49 -1.17
N SER A 229 9.87 6.41 0.11
CA SER A 229 8.95 6.51 1.25
C SER A 229 8.26 7.87 1.28
N SER A 230 9.04 8.95 1.19
CA SER A 230 8.52 10.33 1.18
C SER A 230 7.58 10.58 -0.01
N LEU A 231 7.92 10.07 -1.20
CA LEU A 231 7.06 10.17 -2.37
C LEU A 231 5.74 9.39 -2.21
N ASN A 232 5.79 8.23 -1.55
CA ASN A 232 4.57 7.47 -1.23
C ASN A 232 3.70 8.24 -0.22
N ASN A 233 4.29 8.84 0.80
CA ASN A 233 3.56 9.65 1.78
C ASN A 233 2.92 10.88 1.13
N ILE A 234 3.64 11.60 0.25
CA ILE A 234 3.06 12.73 -0.49
C ILE A 234 1.86 12.27 -1.33
N ARG A 235 1.97 11.12 -2.01
CA ARG A 235 0.87 10.57 -2.82
C ARG A 235 -0.39 10.31 -2.01
N GLU A 236 -0.27 9.93 -0.74
CA GLU A 236 -1.39 9.71 0.16
C GLU A 236 -1.90 11.03 0.76
N PHE A 237 -1.00 11.80 1.38
CA PHE A 237 -1.38 12.89 2.26
C PHE A 237 -1.64 14.21 1.53
N ALA A 238 -1.01 14.48 0.38
CA ALA A 238 -1.25 15.75 -0.31
C ALA A 238 -2.67 15.86 -0.88
N PRO A 239 -3.27 14.82 -1.50
CA PRO A 239 -4.69 14.85 -1.85
C PRO A 239 -5.61 15.06 -0.64
N LEU A 240 -5.28 14.45 0.51
CA LEU A 240 -6.04 14.64 1.75
C LEU A 240 -5.90 16.07 2.30
N ALA A 241 -4.70 16.64 2.29
CA ALA A 241 -4.45 18.02 2.69
C ALA A 241 -5.29 18.99 1.83
N ARG A 242 -5.29 18.77 0.51
CA ARG A 242 -6.11 19.53 -0.44
C ARG A 242 -7.61 19.37 -0.16
N LEU A 243 -8.08 18.15 0.14
CA LEU A 243 -9.47 17.91 0.52
C LEU A 243 -9.87 18.74 1.75
N LEU A 244 -8.97 18.84 2.73
CA LEU A 244 -9.20 19.60 3.97
C LEU A 244 -9.05 21.13 3.78
N GLY A 245 -8.73 21.59 2.57
CA GLY A 245 -8.61 23.01 2.24
C GLY A 245 -7.23 23.61 2.48
N PHE A 246 -6.22 22.80 2.79
CA PHE A 246 -4.83 23.30 2.83
C PHE A 246 -4.38 23.72 1.44
N THR A 247 -3.73 24.88 1.36
CA THR A 247 -3.28 25.50 0.10
C THR A 247 -1.79 25.33 -0.13
N SER A 248 -1.03 24.97 0.91
CA SER A 248 0.43 24.89 0.89
C SER A 248 0.91 23.70 1.71
N ILE A 249 2.01 23.09 1.24
CA ILE A 249 2.72 22.04 1.98
C ILE A 249 4.07 22.57 2.46
N GLU A 250 4.33 22.50 3.76
CA GLU A 250 5.65 22.78 4.32
C GLU A 250 6.55 21.53 4.30
N LEU A 251 7.83 21.75 4.01
CA LEU A 251 8.87 20.73 3.98
C LEU A 251 10.09 21.21 4.76
N TYR A 252 10.62 20.35 5.63
CA TYR A 252 11.87 20.61 6.33
C TYR A 252 13.05 20.05 5.55
N MET A 253 14.02 20.90 5.26
CA MET A 253 15.26 20.47 4.61
C MET A 253 16.32 20.17 5.66
N THR A 254 16.96 19.01 5.56
CA THR A 254 18.01 18.60 6.47
C THR A 254 19.37 18.90 5.84
N TRP A 255 20.27 19.45 6.64
CA TRP A 255 21.60 19.83 6.16
C TRP A 255 22.36 18.63 5.58
N ASN A 256 22.25 17.45 6.19
CA ASN A 256 22.91 16.22 5.72
C ASN A 256 22.43 15.75 4.34
N ASN A 257 21.20 16.09 3.93
CA ASN A 257 20.69 15.77 2.60
C ASN A 257 21.12 16.83 1.57
N ILE A 258 21.17 18.10 1.97
CA ILE A 258 21.57 19.22 1.11
C ILE A 258 23.09 19.21 0.89
N GLU A 259 23.88 18.92 1.92
CA GLU A 259 25.35 18.91 1.89
C GLU A 259 25.85 17.54 2.40
N PRO A 260 25.70 16.46 1.61
CA PRO A 260 26.15 15.12 2.01
C PRO A 260 27.67 15.03 2.15
N ARG A 261 28.42 15.94 1.52
CA ARG A 261 29.87 16.14 1.71
C ARG A 261 30.16 17.62 1.80
N PHE A 262 31.16 17.98 2.62
CA PHE A 262 31.56 19.37 2.84
C PHE A 262 31.80 20.12 1.52
N ASN A 263 31.14 21.25 1.35
CA ASN A 263 31.06 22.10 0.16
C ASN A 263 30.50 21.43 -1.12
N GLU A 264 29.82 20.27 -1.03
CA GLU A 264 29.09 19.64 -2.13
C GLU A 264 27.59 19.71 -1.86
N PHE A 265 26.89 20.62 -2.57
CA PHE A 265 25.44 20.81 -2.42
C PHE A 265 24.64 19.96 -3.42
N ASP A 266 23.67 19.18 -2.94
CA ASP A 266 22.74 18.35 -3.72
C ASP A 266 21.28 18.63 -3.29
N PHE A 267 20.49 19.20 -4.20
CA PHE A 267 19.06 19.48 -3.98
C PHE A 267 18.13 18.45 -4.65
N SER A 268 18.67 17.45 -5.34
CA SER A 268 17.90 16.51 -6.18
C SER A 268 16.85 15.73 -5.39
N TYR A 269 17.10 15.45 -4.11
CA TYR A 269 16.10 14.87 -3.20
C TYR A 269 14.86 15.77 -3.08
N TYR A 270 15.06 17.07 -2.84
CA TYR A 270 13.99 18.04 -2.64
C TYR A 270 13.30 18.44 -3.94
N ASP A 271 14.05 18.56 -5.04
CA ASP A 271 13.48 18.80 -6.37
C ASP A 271 12.43 17.74 -6.72
N ARG A 272 12.72 16.46 -6.42
CA ARG A 272 11.77 15.36 -6.63
C ARG A 272 10.52 15.46 -5.76
N LEU A 273 10.64 15.97 -4.52
CA LEU A 273 9.49 16.17 -3.64
C LEU A 273 8.63 17.34 -4.14
N ILE A 274 9.26 18.44 -4.54
CA ILE A 274 8.58 19.62 -5.10
C ILE A 274 7.84 19.24 -6.38
N ASP A 275 8.49 18.49 -7.28
CA ASP A 275 7.86 17.96 -8.49
C ASP A 275 6.64 17.08 -8.17
N ALA A 276 6.74 16.23 -7.14
CA ALA A 276 5.65 15.36 -6.75
C ALA A 276 4.45 16.14 -6.19
N ILE A 277 4.70 17.13 -5.33
CA ILE A 277 3.67 18.02 -4.78
C ILE A 277 3.02 18.83 -5.90
N GLY A 278 3.82 19.44 -6.79
CA GLY A 278 3.32 20.26 -7.90
C GLY A 278 2.39 19.51 -8.86
N ARG A 279 2.56 18.19 -9.02
CA ARG A 279 1.66 17.35 -9.84
C ARG A 279 0.30 17.09 -9.19
N MET A 280 0.16 17.35 -7.90
CA MET A 280 -1.11 17.18 -7.15
C MET A 280 -1.94 18.47 -7.11
N GLY A 281 -1.42 19.53 -7.74
CA GLY A 281 -2.03 20.86 -7.90
C GLY A 281 -2.26 21.56 -6.58
#